data_AF-A0A832A9U3-F1
#
_entry.id   AF-A0A832A9U3-F1
#
_cell.length_a   1.000
_cell.length_b   1.000
_cell.length_c   1.000
_cell.angle_alpha   90.00
_cell.angle_beta   90.00
_cell.angle_gamma   90.00
#
_symmetry.space_group_name_H-M   'P 1'
#
loop_
_entity.id
_entity.type
_entity.pdbx_description
1 polymer ?
#
loop_
_entity_poly.entity_id
_entity_poly.type
_entity_poly.pdbx_seq_one_letter_code
_entity_poly.pdbx_strand_id
1 'polypeptide(L)'
;MDNKQIIKKSFVFLILCFLLFSSADFSFAFYSKIIFYQKGDIQIENPEISQSFYDELQGQPRNYFIESEKDFNLYLNLLVPHGSNSRGRYSANVYFLNGQNQELVIFLDGDNFEWTNYYKELIRDYYLKGPELDINLKAGKYKIEVFSAGPKLLPQNNENQEENIKTDWGKYVLVIGKEEIWNISSVLNVCWQIPLLKITFFKSDVLQFFLTPFGIGIIAFVGAILIFSAFIYFIIGLIKEIIRQRQAKTLLLTSTGMRMKDEIKKLLQKPAYDITVGFITTAAKPEEDLSYVKKDWEIMRDEMGFNVEEIDIDGKTEPQVMQLLRLKDIIYIEGGNTFYLLNSMRKCGFERIMKKLLKLGKVYIGVSAGSIVAGRTIKTAGWKNGDKNIVNIKNLKGLNLVPFDIFVHYQPEHAEIIKEKMPWKWQRRKLKIITDDQAILVQGKEVILIGQGEAVNI
;
A
#
# COMPACT_ATOMS: atom_id res chain seq x y z
N MET A 1 17.75 -16.76 -0.96
CA MET A 1 18.16 -15.37 -0.64
C MET A 1 17.37 -14.91 0.57
N ASP A 2 18.03 -14.34 1.57
CA ASP A 2 17.37 -13.83 2.78
C ASP A 2 16.38 -12.70 2.42
N ASN A 3 15.12 -12.84 2.82
CA ASN A 3 14.06 -11.84 2.58
C ASN A 3 14.46 -10.44 3.08
N LYS A 4 15.28 -10.36 4.14
CA LYS A 4 15.82 -9.08 4.63
C LYS A 4 16.76 -8.42 3.63
N GLN A 5 17.56 -9.21 2.90
CA GLN A 5 18.53 -8.71 1.94
C GLN A 5 17.87 -8.19 0.67
N ILE A 6 16.76 -8.82 0.26
CA ILE A 6 15.92 -8.35 -0.86
C ILE A 6 15.27 -7.00 -0.51
N ILE A 7 14.62 -6.90 0.66
CA ILE A 7 13.97 -5.67 1.10
C ILE A 7 14.96 -4.50 1.17
N LYS A 8 16.16 -4.73 1.71
CA LYS A 8 17.19 -3.69 1.82
C LYS A 8 17.68 -3.19 0.46
N LYS A 9 17.92 -4.09 -0.50
CA LYS A 9 18.36 -3.73 -1.85
C LYS A 9 17.28 -2.96 -2.63
N SER A 10 16.03 -3.38 -2.54
CA SER A 10 14.92 -2.68 -3.20
C SER A 10 14.66 -1.30 -2.62
N PHE A 11 14.80 -1.13 -1.29
CA PHE A 11 14.64 0.18 -0.64
C PHE A 11 15.72 1.19 -1.04
N VAL A 12 16.98 0.74 -1.13
CA VAL A 12 18.11 1.59 -1.58
C VAL A 12 17.93 2.01 -3.05
N PHE A 13 17.51 1.10 -3.92
CA PHE A 13 17.23 1.42 -5.33
C PHE A 13 16.14 2.49 -5.46
N LEU A 14 15.09 2.41 -4.65
CA LEU A 14 13.97 3.34 -4.72
C LEU A 14 14.32 4.75 -4.20
N ILE A 15 15.16 4.84 -3.16
CA ILE A 15 15.72 6.12 -2.69
C ILE A 15 16.62 6.75 -3.77
N LEU A 16 17.45 5.94 -4.44
CA LEU A 16 18.29 6.41 -5.55
C LEU A 16 17.46 6.93 -6.72
N CYS A 17 16.36 6.26 -7.08
CA CYS A 17 15.43 6.77 -8.08
C CYS A 17 14.82 8.11 -7.66
N PHE A 18 14.42 8.26 -6.39
CA PHE A 18 13.82 9.50 -5.90
C PHE A 18 14.80 10.68 -5.87
N LEU A 19 16.07 10.45 -5.52
CA LEU A 19 17.13 11.46 -5.52
C LEU A 19 17.53 11.92 -6.93
N LEU A 20 17.36 11.07 -7.95
CA LEU A 20 17.60 11.46 -9.35
C LEU A 20 16.49 12.37 -9.91
N PHE A 21 15.30 12.42 -9.27
CA PHE A 21 14.23 13.33 -9.67
C PHE A 21 14.34 14.74 -9.05
N SER A 22 15.11 14.91 -7.97
CA SER A 22 15.22 16.19 -7.27
C SER A 22 16.25 17.16 -7.86
N SER A 23 16.95 16.79 -8.94
CA SER A 23 18.05 17.60 -9.50
C SER A 23 17.72 18.29 -10.83
N ALA A 24 16.46 18.35 -11.23
CA ALA A 24 16.07 19.08 -12.43
C ALA A 24 15.51 20.45 -12.03
N ASP A 25 16.38 21.47 -12.07
CA ASP A 25 15.97 22.87 -12.05
C ASP A 25 15.21 23.18 -13.35
N PHE A 26 13.88 23.06 -13.30
CA PHE A 26 13.04 23.59 -14.36
C PHE A 26 12.71 25.03 -14.02
N SER A 27 12.89 25.97 -14.98
CA SER A 27 12.47 27.39 -14.91
C SER A 27 11.38 27.67 -15.97
N PHE A 28 10.15 27.99 -15.54
CA PHE A 28 8.88 28.02 -16.27
C PHE A 28 7.83 28.66 -15.36
N ALA A 29 7.62 29.97 -15.50
CA ALA A 29 6.36 30.57 -15.11
C ALA A 29 5.36 30.43 -16.26
N PHE A 30 4.19 29.85 -15.98
CA PHE A 30 3.12 29.75 -16.97
C PHE A 30 1.77 30.06 -16.32
N TYR A 31 1.44 31.34 -16.27
CA TYR A 31 0.08 31.79 -15.99
C TYR A 31 -0.64 32.04 -17.30
N SER A 32 -1.11 30.96 -17.92
CA SER A 32 -1.95 31.07 -19.10
C SER A 32 -3.41 31.15 -18.70
N LYS A 33 -4.12 32.11 -19.25
CA LYS A 33 -5.55 32.29 -19.07
C LYS A 33 -6.22 32.16 -20.43
N ILE A 34 -7.04 31.12 -20.57
CA ILE A 34 -7.88 30.92 -21.76
C ILE A 34 -9.17 31.70 -21.54
N ILE A 35 -9.34 32.81 -22.26
CA ILE A 35 -10.39 33.79 -21.96
C ILE A 35 -11.31 34.11 -23.15
N PHE A 36 -11.11 33.51 -24.32
CA PHE A 36 -12.00 33.73 -25.47
C PHE A 36 -13.45 33.22 -25.28
N TYR A 37 -13.74 32.48 -24.20
CA TYR A 37 -15.11 32.16 -23.78
C TYR A 37 -15.70 33.16 -22.76
N GLN A 38 -14.88 34.04 -22.18
CA GLN A 38 -15.28 34.99 -21.15
C GLN A 38 -15.81 36.28 -21.78
N LYS A 39 -17.05 36.66 -21.43
CA LYS A 39 -17.64 37.93 -21.84
C LYS A 39 -17.26 39.05 -20.85
N GLY A 40 -17.12 40.27 -21.35
CA GLY A 40 -16.86 41.46 -20.54
C GLY A 40 -15.37 41.79 -20.40
N ASP A 41 -15.08 42.64 -19.42
CA ASP A 41 -13.76 43.20 -19.15
C ASP A 41 -12.88 42.22 -18.37
N ILE A 42 -11.57 42.24 -18.65
CA ILE A 42 -10.60 41.34 -18.02
C ILE A 42 -9.71 42.14 -17.06
N GLN A 43 -9.75 41.80 -15.77
CA GLN A 43 -8.83 42.36 -14.79
C GLN A 43 -7.48 41.63 -14.85
N ILE A 44 -6.40 42.40 -14.97
CA ILE A 44 -5.02 41.91 -14.86
C ILE A 44 -4.54 42.22 -13.44
N GLU A 45 -4.35 41.18 -12.66
CA GLU A 45 -3.72 41.25 -11.34
C GLU A 45 -2.21 41.04 -11.48
N ASN A 46 -1.40 41.79 -10.73
CA ASN A 46 0.06 41.70 -10.72
C ASN A 46 0.69 41.79 -12.14
N PRO A 47 0.65 42.98 -12.78
CA PRO A 47 1.07 43.16 -14.17
C PRO A 47 2.57 42.90 -14.43
N GLU A 48 3.39 42.84 -13.38
CA GLU A 48 4.82 42.53 -13.47
C GLU A 48 5.07 41.02 -13.70
N ILE A 49 4.15 40.16 -13.21
CA ILE A 49 4.22 38.70 -13.34
C ILE A 49 3.83 38.27 -14.75
N SER A 50 4.66 37.42 -15.36
CA SER A 50 4.42 36.90 -16.71
C SER A 50 3.12 36.10 -16.83
N GLN A 51 2.20 36.63 -17.63
CA GLN A 51 0.87 36.11 -17.90
C GLN A 51 0.60 36.09 -19.41
N SER A 52 -0.08 35.07 -19.89
CA SER A 52 -0.50 34.95 -21.30
C SER A 52 -2.01 34.80 -21.38
N PHE A 53 -2.68 35.79 -21.98
CA PHE A 53 -4.13 35.80 -22.19
C PHE A 53 -4.44 35.34 -23.61
N TYR A 54 -4.96 34.12 -23.74
CA TYR A 54 -5.37 33.53 -25.01
C TYR A 54 -6.80 33.93 -25.30
N ASP A 55 -6.99 34.76 -26.33
CA ASP A 55 -8.27 35.37 -26.63
C ASP A 55 -8.57 35.31 -28.15
N GLU A 56 -9.77 35.72 -28.54
CA GLU A 56 -10.23 35.76 -29.92
C GLU A 56 -11.06 37.03 -30.14
N LEU A 57 -10.58 37.92 -31.01
CA LEU A 57 -11.38 39.09 -31.37
C LEU A 57 -12.45 38.69 -32.39
N GLN A 58 -13.70 39.07 -32.14
CA GLN A 58 -14.87 38.79 -32.99
C GLN A 58 -15.53 40.09 -33.47
N GLY A 59 -14.75 40.98 -34.09
CA GLY A 59 -15.26 42.23 -34.69
C GLY A 59 -15.38 43.43 -33.74
N GLN A 60 -14.97 43.30 -32.47
CA GLN A 60 -14.88 44.40 -31.51
C GLN A 60 -13.54 44.34 -30.76
N PRO A 61 -12.99 45.49 -30.32
CA PRO A 61 -11.82 45.53 -29.44
C PRO A 61 -12.06 44.78 -28.12
N ARG A 62 -10.97 44.31 -27.52
CA ARG A 62 -10.98 43.67 -26.20
C ARG A 62 -10.25 44.53 -25.18
N ASN A 63 -10.91 44.78 -24.05
CA ASN A 63 -10.37 45.61 -22.98
C ASN A 63 -9.83 44.77 -21.82
N TYR A 64 -8.65 45.16 -21.33
CA TYR A 64 -8.01 44.64 -20.14
C TYR A 64 -7.68 45.79 -19.19
N PHE A 65 -7.85 45.58 -17.90
CA PHE A 65 -7.71 46.63 -16.90
C PHE A 65 -6.62 46.26 -15.89
N ILE A 66 -5.78 47.25 -15.58
CA ILE A 66 -4.75 47.15 -14.55
C ILE A 66 -5.03 48.25 -13.52
N GLU A 67 -5.02 47.87 -12.25
CA GLU A 67 -5.04 48.81 -11.13
C GLU A 67 -3.82 48.50 -10.25
N SER A 68 -2.96 49.50 -10.05
CA SER A 68 -1.77 49.38 -9.21
C SER A 68 -1.63 50.57 -8.29
N GLU A 69 -1.39 50.30 -7.00
CA GLU A 69 -1.12 51.31 -5.98
C GLU A 69 0.35 51.79 -5.97
N LYS A 70 1.23 51.10 -6.70
CA LYS A 70 2.65 51.41 -6.84
C LYS A 70 3.05 51.58 -8.31
N ASP A 71 4.14 52.29 -8.56
CA ASP A 71 4.83 52.25 -9.85
C ASP A 71 5.18 50.80 -10.19
N PHE A 72 5.07 50.43 -11.47
CA PHE A 72 5.27 49.05 -11.92
C PHE A 72 5.85 49.01 -13.33
N ASN A 73 6.57 47.94 -13.66
CA ASN A 73 7.02 47.69 -15.02
C ASN A 73 5.93 46.99 -15.82
N LEU A 74 5.46 47.62 -16.90
CA LEU A 74 4.56 47.00 -17.87
C LEU A 74 5.36 46.48 -19.05
N TYR A 75 5.49 45.16 -19.11
CA TYR A 75 5.79 44.47 -20.35
C TYR A 75 4.50 44.08 -21.05
N LEU A 76 4.44 44.31 -22.37
CA LEU A 76 3.33 43.92 -23.23
C LEU A 76 3.87 43.35 -24.54
N ASN A 77 3.38 42.20 -24.97
CA ASN A 77 3.65 41.68 -26.31
C ASN A 77 2.40 41.04 -26.92
N LEU A 78 2.20 41.27 -28.22
CA LEU A 78 1.12 40.64 -28.99
C LEU A 78 1.67 39.46 -29.79
N LEU A 79 1.04 38.30 -29.63
CA LEU A 79 1.34 37.09 -30.41
C LEU A 79 0.11 36.61 -31.16
N VAL A 80 0.33 35.92 -32.27
CA VAL A 80 -0.72 35.31 -33.07
C VAL A 80 -0.36 33.85 -33.34
N PRO A 81 -1.27 32.86 -33.16
CA PRO A 81 -0.97 31.47 -33.44
C PRO A 81 -0.73 31.27 -34.94
N HIS A 82 0.49 30.86 -35.32
CA HIS A 82 0.90 30.77 -36.72
C HIS A 82 0.01 29.80 -37.52
N GLY A 83 -0.35 28.65 -36.94
CA GLY A 83 -1.13 27.61 -37.62
C GLY A 83 -2.62 27.93 -37.78
N SER A 84 -3.24 28.63 -36.82
CA SER A 84 -4.68 28.89 -36.81
C SER A 84 -5.07 30.31 -37.21
N ASN A 85 -4.13 31.27 -37.19
CA ASN A 85 -4.36 32.66 -37.58
C ASN A 85 -3.12 33.32 -38.23
N SER A 86 -2.55 32.73 -39.29
CA SER A 86 -1.30 33.23 -39.90
C SER A 86 -1.35 34.67 -40.46
N ARG A 87 -2.53 35.24 -40.66
CA ARG A 87 -2.72 36.61 -41.18
C ARG A 87 -3.05 37.64 -40.12
N GLY A 88 -3.32 37.23 -38.87
CA GLY A 88 -3.73 38.14 -37.81
C GLY A 88 -2.72 39.28 -37.60
N ARG A 89 -3.22 40.51 -37.62
CA ARG A 89 -2.47 41.74 -37.29
C ARG A 89 -3.27 42.48 -36.24
N TYR A 90 -2.66 42.66 -35.08
CA TYR A 90 -3.30 43.24 -33.91
C TYR A 90 -2.45 44.37 -33.35
N SER A 91 -3.15 45.44 -32.99
CA SER A 91 -2.59 46.64 -32.38
C SER A 91 -3.13 46.77 -30.96
N ALA A 92 -2.45 47.55 -30.13
CA ALA A 92 -2.93 47.82 -28.77
C ALA A 92 -2.78 49.29 -28.39
N ASN A 93 -3.80 49.83 -27.76
CA ASN A 93 -3.76 51.13 -27.10
C ASN A 93 -3.63 50.92 -25.59
N VAL A 94 -2.76 51.68 -24.94
CA VAL A 94 -2.67 51.75 -23.48
C VAL A 94 -3.15 53.13 -23.05
N TYR A 95 -4.26 53.17 -22.33
CA TYR A 95 -4.85 54.39 -21.79
C TYR A 95 -4.59 54.50 -20.29
N PHE A 96 -4.24 55.69 -19.82
CA PHE A 96 -4.33 56.06 -18.41
C PHE A 96 -5.75 56.56 -18.12
N LEU A 97 -6.34 56.04 -17.03
CA LEU A 97 -7.71 56.35 -16.63
C LEU A 97 -7.70 57.34 -15.46
N ASN A 98 -8.21 58.55 -15.71
CA ASN A 98 -8.39 59.57 -14.68
C ASN A 98 -9.88 59.96 -14.59
N GLY A 99 -10.60 59.30 -13.69
CA GLY A 99 -12.06 59.43 -13.60
C GLY A 99 -12.77 58.90 -14.86
N GLN A 100 -13.50 59.76 -15.56
CA GLN A 100 -14.16 59.41 -16.83
C GLN A 100 -13.29 59.66 -18.07
N ASN A 101 -12.14 60.35 -17.92
CA ASN A 101 -11.25 60.65 -19.04
C ASN A 101 -10.29 59.48 -19.30
N GLN A 102 -10.07 59.18 -20.58
CA GLN A 102 -9.10 58.22 -21.06
C GLN A 102 -8.02 58.95 -21.86
N GLU A 103 -6.78 58.93 -21.35
CA GLU A 103 -5.63 59.54 -22.02
C GLU A 103 -4.79 58.44 -22.68
N LEU A 104 -4.57 58.53 -23.99
CA LEU A 104 -3.72 57.56 -24.70
C LEU A 104 -2.26 57.79 -24.33
N VAL A 105 -1.64 56.80 -23.70
CA VAL A 105 -0.24 56.85 -23.24
C VAL A 105 0.68 56.17 -24.24
N ILE A 106 0.30 54.98 -24.72
CA ILE A 106 1.09 54.20 -25.69
C ILE A 106 0.17 53.66 -26.79
N PHE A 107 0.67 53.69 -28.02
CA PHE A 107 0.11 52.98 -29.17
C PHE A 107 1.14 51.96 -29.70
N LEU A 108 0.73 50.68 -29.73
CA LEU A 108 1.46 49.58 -30.35
C LEU A 108 0.85 49.32 -31.73
N ASP A 109 1.53 49.78 -32.78
CA ASP A 109 1.10 49.60 -34.17
C ASP A 109 1.47 48.21 -34.68
N GLY A 110 0.50 47.29 -34.72
CA GLY A 110 0.69 45.96 -35.30
C GLY A 110 0.44 45.88 -36.80
N ASP A 111 -0.11 46.92 -37.42
CA ASP A 111 -0.42 46.95 -38.84
C ASP A 111 0.81 47.23 -39.69
N ASN A 112 1.68 48.12 -39.20
CA ASN A 112 2.93 48.49 -39.86
C ASN A 112 4.16 47.76 -39.27
N PHE A 113 3.95 46.85 -38.32
CA PHE A 113 5.02 46.07 -37.71
C PHE A 113 5.37 44.82 -38.53
N GLU A 114 6.65 44.44 -38.52
CA GLU A 114 7.12 43.20 -39.13
C GLU A 114 6.92 42.01 -38.18
N TRP A 115 5.88 41.21 -38.43
CA TRP A 115 5.58 40.03 -37.63
C TRP A 115 6.53 38.86 -37.98
N THR A 116 7.28 38.39 -37.00
CA THR A 116 8.31 37.35 -37.19
C THR A 116 7.90 36.01 -36.59
N ASN A 117 8.41 34.89 -37.13
CA ASN A 117 8.14 33.58 -36.55
C ASN A 117 8.80 33.43 -35.18
N TYR A 118 8.03 32.99 -34.19
CA TYR A 118 8.48 32.73 -32.82
C TYR A 118 8.03 31.34 -32.37
N TYR A 119 8.99 30.48 -32.06
CA TYR A 119 8.72 29.13 -31.56
C TYR A 119 8.77 29.10 -30.04
N LYS A 120 7.72 28.58 -29.40
CA LYS A 120 7.69 28.43 -27.93
C LYS A 120 7.92 26.98 -27.54
N GLU A 121 9.09 26.70 -26.96
CA GLU A 121 9.57 25.34 -26.67
C GLU A 121 8.62 24.53 -25.77
N LEU A 122 8.09 25.15 -24.70
CA LEU A 122 7.22 24.48 -23.75
C LEU A 122 5.91 23.96 -24.37
N ILE A 123 5.34 24.72 -25.32
CA ILE A 123 4.11 24.34 -26.01
C ILE A 123 4.43 23.55 -27.29
N ARG A 124 5.63 23.72 -27.87
CA ARG A 124 6.02 23.20 -29.19
C ARG A 124 5.10 23.68 -30.31
N ASP A 125 4.72 24.95 -30.26
CA ASP A 125 3.92 25.59 -31.30
C ASP A 125 4.57 26.90 -31.76
N TYR A 126 4.24 27.27 -32.99
CA TYR A 126 4.70 28.51 -33.60
C TYR A 126 3.68 29.63 -33.43
N TYR A 127 4.21 30.81 -33.14
CA TYR A 127 3.51 32.07 -33.14
C TYR A 127 4.11 32.99 -34.21
N LEU A 128 3.34 33.98 -34.62
CA LEU A 128 3.87 35.22 -35.16
C LEU A 128 4.02 36.19 -33.99
N LYS A 129 5.22 36.73 -33.78
CA LYS A 129 5.53 37.73 -32.78
C LYS A 129 5.35 39.12 -33.36
N GLY A 130 4.45 39.88 -32.76
CA GLY A 130 4.13 41.25 -33.13
C GLY A 130 4.83 42.27 -32.23
N PRO A 131 4.31 43.51 -32.20
CA PRO A 131 4.85 44.59 -31.39
C PRO A 131 5.03 44.21 -29.91
N GLU A 132 6.07 44.74 -29.30
CA GLU A 132 6.35 44.62 -27.88
C GLU A 132 6.70 45.97 -27.25
N LEU A 133 6.41 46.08 -25.96
CA LEU A 133 6.68 47.26 -25.14
C LEU A 133 7.23 46.79 -23.79
N ASP A 134 8.20 47.54 -23.27
CA ASP A 134 8.70 47.43 -21.91
C ASP A 134 8.90 48.84 -21.35
N ILE A 135 8.04 49.24 -20.41
CA ILE A 135 8.03 50.60 -19.87
C ILE A 135 7.64 50.62 -18.39
N ASN A 136 8.23 51.53 -17.62
CA ASN A 136 7.82 51.80 -16.25
C ASN A 136 6.66 52.79 -16.23
N LEU A 137 5.53 52.38 -15.67
CA LEU A 137 4.34 53.20 -15.50
C LEU A 137 4.18 53.64 -14.04
N LYS A 138 3.56 54.80 -13.85
CA LYS A 138 3.22 55.30 -12.51
C LYS A 138 2.04 54.56 -11.93
N ALA A 139 1.94 54.53 -10.60
CA ALA A 139 0.75 54.04 -9.89
C ALA A 139 -0.55 54.63 -10.48
N GLY A 140 -1.58 53.82 -10.64
CA GLY A 140 -2.87 54.24 -11.17
C GLY A 140 -3.65 53.16 -11.90
N LYS A 141 -4.66 53.59 -12.66
CA LYS A 141 -5.58 52.74 -13.42
C LYS A 141 -5.28 52.84 -14.91
N TYR A 142 -5.10 51.70 -15.55
CA TYR A 142 -4.80 51.62 -16.98
C TYR A 142 -5.77 50.68 -17.69
N LYS A 143 -6.14 51.05 -18.93
CA LYS A 143 -6.91 50.20 -19.85
C LYS A 143 -6.03 49.85 -21.04
N ILE A 144 -5.82 48.57 -21.29
CA ILE A 144 -5.22 48.05 -22.50
C ILE A 144 -6.36 47.62 -23.42
N GLU A 145 -6.43 48.22 -24.59
CA GLU A 145 -7.43 47.90 -25.61
C GLU A 145 -6.72 47.24 -26.79
N VAL A 146 -6.98 45.95 -27.00
CA VAL A 146 -6.44 45.20 -28.14
C VAL A 146 -7.47 45.18 -29.25
N PHE A 147 -7.04 45.55 -30.46
CA PHE A 147 -7.92 45.64 -31.62
C PHE A 147 -7.19 45.20 -32.89
N SER A 148 -7.94 45.00 -33.96
CA SER A 148 -7.42 44.84 -35.31
C SER A 148 -8.01 45.94 -36.18
N ALA A 149 -7.24 46.49 -37.13
CA ALA A 149 -7.71 47.53 -38.05
C ALA A 149 -8.84 47.06 -39.00
N GLY A 150 -9.23 45.78 -38.92
CA GLY A 150 -10.30 45.21 -39.73
C GLY A 150 -9.83 44.84 -41.14
N PRO A 151 -10.72 44.27 -41.97
CA PRO A 151 -10.34 43.76 -43.29
C PRO A 151 -9.78 44.88 -44.17
N LYS A 152 -8.52 44.73 -44.61
CA LYS A 152 -7.97 45.52 -45.72
C LYS A 152 -8.49 44.93 -47.04
N LEU A 153 -9.15 45.74 -47.86
CA LEU A 153 -9.57 45.33 -49.20
C LEU A 153 -8.33 44.96 -50.02
N LEU A 154 -8.29 43.74 -50.55
CA LEU A 154 -7.28 43.34 -51.53
C LEU A 154 -7.50 44.13 -52.83
N PRO A 155 -6.45 44.61 -53.51
CA PRO A 155 -6.61 45.11 -54.87
C PRO A 155 -7.15 43.98 -55.76
N GLN A 156 -8.23 44.26 -56.49
CA GLN A 156 -8.86 43.32 -57.42
C GLN A 156 -7.83 42.91 -58.49
N ASN A 157 -7.44 41.63 -58.48
CA ASN A 157 -6.89 40.99 -59.65
C ASN A 157 -7.88 39.94 -60.14
N ASN A 158 -8.14 40.02 -61.44
CA ASN A 158 -9.31 39.50 -62.12
C ASN A 158 -9.49 37.98 -62.05
N GLU A 159 -10.77 37.64 -62.15
CA GLU A 159 -11.38 36.38 -62.60
C GLU A 159 -11.39 35.20 -61.61
N ASN A 160 -12.59 35.04 -61.04
CA ASN A 160 -13.16 33.82 -60.45
C ASN A 160 -12.55 33.36 -59.13
N GLN A 161 -13.00 33.97 -58.04
CA GLN A 161 -13.17 33.32 -56.74
C GLN A 161 -14.13 34.13 -55.86
N GLU A 162 -15.04 33.43 -55.18
CA GLU A 162 -15.97 33.98 -54.18
C GLU A 162 -15.26 34.96 -53.23
N GLU A 163 -15.92 36.06 -52.87
CA GLU A 163 -15.52 37.00 -51.82
C GLU A 163 -15.34 36.27 -50.48
N ASN A 164 -14.19 35.64 -50.28
CA ASN A 164 -13.74 35.21 -48.97
C ASN A 164 -13.10 36.42 -48.27
N ILE A 165 -13.94 37.37 -47.85
CA ILE A 165 -13.56 38.41 -46.88
C ILE A 165 -13.32 37.68 -45.55
N LYS A 166 -12.13 37.10 -45.40
CA LYS A 166 -11.66 36.61 -44.11
C LYS A 166 -11.01 37.81 -43.43
N THR A 167 -11.76 38.41 -42.53
CA THR A 167 -11.36 39.59 -41.77
C THR A 167 -10.13 39.23 -40.90
N ASP A 168 -9.21 40.18 -40.64
CA ASP A 168 -7.97 39.97 -39.83
C ASP A 168 -8.24 39.67 -38.33
N TRP A 169 -9.47 39.27 -38.02
CA TRP A 169 -9.99 38.92 -36.71
C TRP A 169 -9.78 37.42 -36.46
N GLY A 170 -9.77 37.05 -35.18
CA GLY A 170 -9.42 35.70 -34.78
C GLY A 170 -8.56 35.67 -33.54
N LYS A 171 -7.89 34.54 -33.35
CA LYS A 171 -7.12 34.23 -32.15
C LYS A 171 -5.87 35.08 -32.05
N TYR A 172 -5.62 35.62 -30.87
CA TYR A 172 -4.39 36.30 -30.51
C TYR A 172 -4.03 35.99 -29.06
N VAL A 173 -2.82 36.37 -28.65
CA VAL A 173 -2.37 36.26 -27.27
C VAL A 173 -1.82 37.62 -26.86
N LEU A 174 -2.35 38.14 -25.75
CA LEU A 174 -1.76 39.26 -25.04
C LEU A 174 -0.85 38.72 -23.95
N VAL A 175 0.46 39.00 -24.05
CA VAL A 175 1.45 38.66 -23.02
C VAL A 175 1.71 39.89 -22.17
N ILE A 176 1.62 39.76 -20.86
CA ILE A 176 1.84 40.83 -19.89
C ILE A 176 2.87 40.37 -18.84
N GLY A 177 3.79 41.25 -18.46
CA GLY A 177 4.78 40.99 -17.41
C GLY A 177 5.95 40.09 -17.83
N LYS A 178 7.07 40.23 -17.11
CA LYS A 178 8.32 39.46 -17.34
C LYS A 178 8.75 38.63 -16.15
N GLU A 179 8.25 38.93 -14.96
CA GLU A 179 8.69 38.24 -13.74
C GLU A 179 8.13 36.82 -13.70
N GLU A 180 9.00 35.85 -13.47
CA GLU A 180 8.64 34.45 -13.39
C GLU A 180 8.44 34.03 -11.93
N ILE A 181 7.26 33.50 -11.61
CA ILE A 181 6.96 32.93 -10.28
C ILE A 181 6.67 31.44 -10.38
N TRP A 182 7.31 30.70 -9.50
CA TRP A 182 7.20 29.25 -9.36
C TRP A 182 6.31 28.84 -8.18
N ASN A 183 5.21 28.15 -8.47
CA ASN A 183 4.47 27.42 -7.46
C ASN A 183 3.90 26.11 -8.01
N ILE A 184 3.65 25.15 -7.11
CA ILE A 184 3.19 23.79 -7.46
C ILE A 184 1.84 23.84 -8.19
N SER A 185 0.94 24.76 -7.82
CA SER A 185 -0.35 24.94 -8.49
C SER A 185 -0.21 25.37 -9.96
N SER A 186 0.75 26.22 -10.29
CA SER A 186 1.03 26.66 -11.67
C SER A 186 1.55 25.50 -12.52
N VAL A 187 2.40 24.65 -11.95
CA VAL A 187 2.90 23.42 -12.62
C VAL A 187 1.74 22.47 -12.94
N LEU A 188 0.83 22.26 -11.98
CA LEU A 188 -0.34 21.41 -12.21
C LEU A 188 -1.28 22.00 -13.26
N ASN A 189 -1.43 23.33 -13.30
CA ASN A 189 -2.24 24.00 -14.31
C ASN A 189 -1.68 23.79 -15.73
N VAL A 190 -0.35 23.82 -15.92
CA VAL A 190 0.31 23.55 -17.21
C VAL A 190 -0.14 22.21 -17.79
N CYS A 191 -0.17 21.15 -16.96
CA CYS A 191 -0.53 19.80 -17.37
C CYS A 191 -1.95 19.68 -17.96
N TRP A 192 -2.86 20.60 -17.61
CA TRP A 192 -4.22 20.63 -18.15
C TRP A 192 -4.39 21.69 -19.24
N GLN A 193 -3.81 22.87 -19.04
CA GLN A 193 -3.99 24.02 -19.92
C GLN A 193 -3.29 23.85 -21.26
N ILE A 194 -2.07 23.30 -21.31
CA ILE A 194 -1.37 23.13 -22.59
C ILE A 194 -2.10 22.13 -23.50
N PRO A 195 -2.51 20.93 -23.04
CA PRO A 195 -3.36 20.04 -23.83
C PRO A 195 -4.64 20.73 -24.33
N LEU A 196 -5.30 21.50 -23.46
CA LEU A 196 -6.51 22.23 -23.84
C LEU A 196 -6.24 23.32 -24.90
N LEU A 197 -5.15 24.08 -24.76
CA LEU A 197 -4.71 25.06 -25.75
C LEU A 197 -4.40 24.40 -27.08
N LYS A 198 -3.72 23.26 -27.06
CA LYS A 198 -3.41 22.51 -28.28
C LYS A 198 -4.66 22.10 -29.05
N ILE A 199 -5.68 21.61 -28.34
CA ILE A 199 -6.97 21.22 -28.96
C ILE A 199 -7.76 22.46 -29.42
N THR A 200 -7.93 23.45 -28.53
CA THR A 200 -8.92 24.52 -28.72
C THR A 200 -8.36 25.75 -29.42
N PHE A 201 -7.09 26.10 -29.18
CA PHE A 201 -6.46 27.33 -29.66
C PHE A 201 -5.59 27.07 -30.90
N PHE A 202 -4.61 26.17 -30.79
CA PHE A 202 -3.65 25.86 -31.87
C PHE A 202 -4.18 24.88 -32.90
N LYS A 203 -5.12 23.99 -32.53
CA LYS A 203 -5.56 22.84 -33.34
C LYS A 203 -4.38 21.92 -33.74
N SER A 204 -3.50 21.67 -32.76
CA SER A 204 -2.26 20.87 -32.89
C SER A 204 -2.33 19.59 -32.06
N ASP A 205 -1.42 18.64 -32.30
CA ASP A 205 -1.34 17.38 -31.55
C ASP A 205 -0.89 17.58 -30.08
N VAL A 206 -1.71 17.09 -29.16
CA VAL A 206 -1.48 17.09 -27.70
C VAL A 206 -0.24 16.28 -27.31
N LEU A 207 0.07 15.18 -28.03
CA LEU A 207 1.19 14.31 -27.69
C LEU A 207 2.53 15.05 -27.74
N GLN A 208 2.66 16.08 -28.57
CA GLN A 208 3.88 16.87 -28.67
C GLN A 208 4.26 17.51 -27.33
N PHE A 209 3.29 17.92 -26.50
CA PHE A 209 3.55 18.46 -25.17
C PHE A 209 4.20 17.42 -24.25
N PHE A 210 3.71 16.18 -24.27
CA PHE A 210 4.25 15.09 -23.45
C PHE A 210 5.65 14.63 -23.89
N LEU A 211 6.06 14.98 -25.11
CA LEU A 211 7.41 14.73 -25.63
C LEU A 211 8.40 15.87 -25.33
N THR A 212 7.99 16.93 -24.62
CA THR A 212 8.91 17.95 -24.10
C THR A 212 9.70 17.39 -22.90
N PRO A 213 10.88 17.94 -22.55
CA PRO A 213 11.58 17.57 -21.32
C PRO A 213 10.69 17.64 -20.07
N PHE A 214 9.83 18.66 -20.01
CA PHE A 214 8.85 18.83 -18.95
C PHE A 214 7.78 17.71 -18.95
N GLY A 215 7.19 17.41 -20.11
CA GLY A 215 6.22 16.34 -20.28
C GLY A 215 6.77 14.95 -19.94
N ILE A 216 8.00 14.67 -20.37
CA ILE A 216 8.73 13.44 -20.02
C ILE A 216 8.96 13.36 -18.51
N GLY A 217 9.36 14.47 -17.89
CA GLY A 217 9.52 14.55 -16.43
C GLY A 217 8.25 14.18 -15.67
N ILE A 218 7.09 14.68 -16.12
CA ILE A 218 5.79 14.34 -15.53
C ILE A 218 5.47 12.85 -15.68
N ILE A 219 5.63 12.28 -16.88
CA ILE A 219 5.36 10.85 -17.12
C ILE A 219 6.25 9.98 -16.23
N ALA A 220 7.54 10.32 -16.16
CA ALA A 220 8.49 9.58 -15.34
C ALA A 220 8.16 9.69 -13.85
N PHE A 221 7.74 10.85 -13.36
CA PHE A 221 7.30 11.06 -11.98
C PHE A 221 6.05 10.23 -11.64
N VAL A 222 5.03 10.24 -12.50
CA VAL A 222 3.82 9.41 -12.32
C VAL A 222 4.15 7.93 -12.33
N GLY A 223 5.02 7.50 -13.25
CA GLY A 223 5.52 6.12 -13.31
C GLY A 223 6.21 5.70 -12.01
N ALA A 224 7.06 6.55 -11.44
CA ALA A 224 7.73 6.30 -10.17
C ALA A 224 6.74 6.14 -9.00
N ILE A 225 5.69 6.97 -8.93
CA ILE A 225 4.63 6.85 -7.91
C ILE A 225 3.91 5.51 -8.02
N LEU A 226 3.55 5.07 -9.22
CA LEU A 226 2.87 3.79 -9.44
C LEU A 226 3.73 2.61 -9.01
N ILE A 227 5.02 2.63 -9.36
CA ILE A 227 5.99 1.60 -8.95
C ILE A 227 6.13 1.58 -7.42
N PHE A 228 6.23 2.75 -6.79
CA PHE A 228 6.32 2.87 -5.33
C PHE A 228 5.08 2.33 -4.63
N SER A 229 3.88 2.65 -5.13
CA SER A 229 2.62 2.15 -4.60
C SER A 229 2.51 0.63 -4.71
N ALA A 230 2.88 0.05 -5.86
CA ALA A 230 2.94 -1.40 -6.06
C ALA A 230 3.94 -2.07 -5.09
N PHE A 231 5.09 -1.44 -4.86
CA PHE A 231 6.08 -1.93 -3.90
C PHE A 231 5.57 -1.91 -2.46
N ILE A 232 4.90 -0.83 -2.03
CA ILE A 232 4.25 -0.76 -0.70
C ILE A 232 3.23 -1.89 -0.55
N TYR A 233 2.37 -2.09 -1.56
CA TYR A 233 1.36 -3.14 -1.52
C TYR A 233 1.99 -4.54 -1.38
N PHE A 234 3.08 -4.80 -2.10
CA PHE A 234 3.86 -6.03 -1.99
C PHE A 234 4.43 -6.23 -0.57
N ILE A 235 5.03 -5.19 0.02
CA ILE A 235 5.56 -5.25 1.40
C ILE A 235 4.45 -5.53 2.43
N ILE A 236 3.29 -4.88 2.29
CA ILE A 236 2.14 -5.15 3.15
C ILE A 236 1.71 -6.62 3.03
N GLY A 237 1.71 -7.17 1.82
CA GLY A 237 1.45 -8.59 1.57
C GLY A 237 2.43 -9.50 2.31
N LEU A 238 3.73 -9.23 2.22
CA LEU A 238 4.77 -9.98 2.94
C LEU A 238 4.60 -9.90 4.46
N ILE A 239 4.31 -8.72 5.00
CA ILE A 239 4.11 -8.53 6.44
C ILE A 239 2.88 -9.32 6.92
N LYS A 240 1.77 -9.26 6.17
CA LYS A 240 0.55 -10.05 6.48
C LYS A 240 0.85 -11.54 6.52
N GLU A 241 1.64 -12.04 5.57
CA GLU A 241 2.02 -13.45 5.50
C GLU A 241 2.87 -13.88 6.71
N ILE A 242 3.87 -13.06 7.08
CA ILE A 242 4.71 -13.31 8.26
C ILE A 242 3.88 -13.30 9.55
N ILE A 243 2.95 -12.36 9.69
CA ILE A 243 2.05 -12.28 10.85
C ILE A 243 1.15 -13.52 10.91
N ARG A 244 0.58 -13.94 9.77
CA ARG A 244 -0.26 -15.15 9.66
C ARG A 244 0.48 -16.39 10.13
N GLN A 245 1.74 -16.57 9.71
CA GLN A 245 2.57 -17.70 10.12
C GLN A 245 2.92 -17.64 11.62
N ARG A 246 3.21 -16.46 12.18
CA ARG A 246 3.49 -16.30 13.62
C ARG A 246 2.27 -16.45 14.53
N GLN A 247 1.06 -16.18 14.03
CA GLN A 247 -0.18 -16.29 14.80
C GLN A 247 -0.82 -17.69 14.77
N ALA A 248 -0.31 -18.61 13.96
CA ALA A 248 -0.86 -19.96 13.89
C ALA A 248 -0.54 -20.73 15.18
N LYS A 249 -1.57 -21.03 15.98
CA LYS A 249 -1.45 -21.95 17.12
C LYS A 249 -0.87 -23.26 16.60
N THR A 250 0.27 -23.68 17.15
CA THR A 250 0.92 -24.92 16.77
C THR A 250 0.77 -25.93 17.92
N LEU A 251 0.11 -27.05 17.63
CA LEU A 251 -0.04 -28.16 18.53
C LEU A 251 0.41 -29.45 17.83
N LEU A 252 1.18 -30.26 18.51
CA LEU A 252 1.50 -31.62 18.08
C LEU A 252 0.95 -32.60 19.10
N LEU A 253 -0.01 -33.42 18.69
CA LEU A 253 -0.66 -34.40 19.56
C LEU A 253 -0.16 -35.79 19.18
N THR A 254 0.70 -36.37 20.00
CA THR A 254 1.36 -37.66 19.76
C THR A 254 0.77 -38.76 20.63
N SER A 255 0.96 -40.01 20.22
CA SER A 255 0.68 -41.17 21.05
C SER A 255 1.84 -41.48 22.00
N THR A 256 3.09 -41.53 21.50
CA THR A 256 4.29 -41.96 22.25
C THR A 256 5.44 -40.93 22.28
N GLY A 257 5.11 -39.64 22.19
CA GLY A 257 6.06 -38.57 22.50
C GLY A 257 7.28 -38.55 21.60
N MET A 258 8.47 -38.73 22.19
CA MET A 258 9.75 -38.61 21.50
C MET A 258 10.04 -39.71 20.47
N ARG A 259 9.15 -40.70 20.32
CA ARG A 259 9.16 -41.55 19.11
C ARG A 259 9.00 -40.75 17.82
N MET A 260 8.36 -39.57 17.88
CA MET A 260 8.15 -38.64 16.78
C MET A 260 9.26 -37.57 16.67
N LYS A 261 10.48 -37.85 17.15
CA LYS A 261 11.57 -36.85 17.22
C LYS A 261 11.91 -36.22 15.88
N ASP A 262 11.85 -36.97 14.78
CA ASP A 262 12.18 -36.48 13.45
C ASP A 262 11.12 -35.51 12.93
N GLU A 263 9.84 -35.78 13.19
CA GLU A 263 8.74 -34.86 12.92
C GLU A 263 8.84 -33.61 13.79
N ILE A 264 9.12 -33.77 15.09
CA ILE A 264 9.33 -32.63 16.01
C ILE A 264 10.46 -31.75 15.49
N LYS A 265 11.60 -32.34 15.09
CA LYS A 265 12.75 -31.60 14.55
C LYS A 265 12.40 -30.78 13.31
N LYS A 266 11.56 -31.31 12.41
CA LYS A 266 11.09 -30.60 11.20
C LYS A 266 10.21 -29.39 11.52
N LEU A 267 9.56 -29.35 12.67
CA LEU A 267 8.71 -28.23 13.10
C LEU A 267 9.51 -27.04 13.65
N LEU A 268 10.76 -27.27 14.06
CA LEU A 268 11.56 -26.26 14.75
C LEU A 268 12.30 -25.37 13.75
N GLN A 269 12.08 -24.06 13.84
CA GLN A 269 12.72 -23.05 13.00
C GLN A 269 13.99 -22.45 13.62
N LYS A 270 14.42 -22.94 14.80
CA LYS A 270 15.61 -22.50 15.53
C LYS A 270 16.62 -23.65 15.67
N PRO A 271 17.91 -23.36 15.87
CA PRO A 271 18.88 -24.35 16.31
C PRO A 271 18.39 -25.03 17.60
N ALA A 272 18.60 -26.33 17.72
CA ALA A 272 18.00 -27.12 18.79
C ALA A 272 18.48 -26.70 20.20
N TYR A 273 19.73 -26.25 20.34
CA TYR A 273 20.28 -25.76 21.61
C TYR A 273 19.65 -24.45 22.10
N ASP A 274 19.01 -23.68 21.22
CA ASP A 274 18.28 -22.45 21.57
C ASP A 274 16.82 -22.73 21.97
N ILE A 275 16.36 -23.99 21.84
CA ILE A 275 15.00 -24.38 22.18
C ILE A 275 14.89 -24.66 23.67
N THR A 276 14.03 -23.89 24.33
CA THR A 276 13.69 -24.11 25.74
C THR A 276 12.38 -24.88 25.88
N VAL A 277 12.40 -25.96 26.67
CA VAL A 277 11.24 -26.85 26.87
C VAL A 277 10.81 -26.81 28.33
N GLY A 278 9.52 -26.57 28.56
CA GLY A 278 8.87 -26.87 29.84
C GLY A 278 8.28 -28.26 29.77
N PHE A 279 8.90 -29.22 30.46
CA PHE A 279 8.53 -30.63 30.43
C PHE A 279 7.61 -30.98 31.59
N ILE A 280 6.32 -31.08 31.32
CA ILE A 280 5.28 -31.28 32.34
C ILE A 280 5.09 -32.77 32.62
N THR A 281 5.59 -33.23 33.76
CA THR A 281 5.57 -34.64 34.20
C THR A 281 4.40 -34.98 35.14
N THR A 282 3.50 -34.03 35.39
CA THR A 282 2.40 -34.18 36.37
C THR A 282 1.51 -35.39 36.14
N ALA A 283 1.27 -35.79 34.88
CA ALA A 283 0.45 -36.96 34.56
C ALA A 283 1.08 -38.27 35.04
N ALA A 284 2.41 -38.34 35.11
CA ALA A 284 3.14 -39.56 35.47
C ALA A 284 3.25 -39.79 36.99
N LYS A 285 2.92 -38.79 37.82
CA LYS A 285 3.00 -38.91 39.29
C LYS A 285 2.30 -40.12 39.91
N PRO A 286 1.08 -40.51 39.50
CA PRO A 286 0.42 -41.70 40.03
C PRO A 286 0.85 -43.01 39.35
N GLU A 287 1.75 -42.96 38.36
CA GLU A 287 2.21 -44.15 37.63
C GLU A 287 3.35 -44.86 38.37
N GLU A 288 3.38 -46.18 38.27
CA GLU A 288 4.45 -46.99 38.88
C GLU A 288 5.70 -47.05 37.99
N ASP A 289 5.53 -47.12 36.66
CA ASP A 289 6.61 -47.11 35.69
C ASP A 289 6.83 -45.71 35.12
N LEU A 290 8.03 -45.17 35.30
CA LEU A 290 8.46 -43.86 34.80
C LEU A 290 9.53 -43.96 33.70
N SER A 291 9.78 -45.16 33.17
CA SER A 291 10.80 -45.41 32.16
C SER A 291 10.61 -44.57 30.90
N TYR A 292 9.35 -44.39 30.46
CA TYR A 292 9.01 -43.58 29.30
C TYR A 292 9.30 -42.08 29.52
N VAL A 293 9.01 -41.55 30.72
CA VAL A 293 9.30 -40.15 31.09
C VAL A 293 10.80 -39.89 31.02
N LYS A 294 11.59 -40.81 31.58
CA LYS A 294 13.05 -40.72 31.56
C LYS A 294 13.60 -40.81 30.14
N LYS A 295 13.05 -41.69 29.31
CA LYS A 295 13.44 -41.85 27.92
C LYS A 295 13.16 -40.57 27.10
N ASP A 296 11.99 -39.98 27.24
CA ASP A 296 11.63 -38.74 26.54
C ASP A 296 12.52 -37.57 27.00
N TRP A 297 12.84 -37.50 28.29
CA TRP A 297 13.82 -36.54 28.82
C TRP A 297 15.21 -36.69 28.19
N GLU A 298 15.75 -37.91 28.18
CA GLU A 298 17.07 -38.21 27.61
C GLU A 298 17.11 -37.90 26.10
N ILE A 299 16.07 -38.26 25.34
CA ILE A 299 16.02 -37.94 23.91
C ILE A 299 15.97 -36.42 23.69
N MET A 300 15.13 -35.68 24.44
CA MET A 300 15.05 -34.22 24.28
C MET A 300 16.36 -33.52 24.65
N ARG A 301 16.98 -33.90 25.78
CA ARG A 301 18.18 -33.23 26.28
C ARG A 301 19.43 -33.67 25.54
N ASP A 302 19.64 -34.98 25.40
CA ASP A 302 20.93 -35.55 24.98
C ASP A 302 20.98 -35.78 23.46
N GLU A 303 19.90 -36.25 22.84
CA GLU A 303 19.87 -36.46 21.38
C GLU A 303 19.47 -35.21 20.60
N MET A 304 18.46 -34.47 21.08
CA MET A 304 18.00 -33.26 20.42
C MET A 304 18.75 -32.00 20.86
N GLY A 305 19.37 -32.00 22.04
CA GLY A 305 20.11 -30.85 22.57
C GLY A 305 19.22 -29.73 23.11
N PHE A 306 17.97 -30.00 23.48
CA PHE A 306 17.07 -28.99 24.03
C PHE A 306 17.46 -28.59 25.46
N ASN A 307 17.15 -27.35 25.84
CA ASN A 307 17.21 -26.90 27.22
C ASN A 307 15.89 -27.24 27.93
N VAL A 308 15.85 -28.43 28.54
CA VAL A 308 14.65 -29.00 29.18
C VAL A 308 14.61 -28.67 30.67
N GLU A 309 13.48 -28.15 31.14
CA GLU A 309 13.19 -27.98 32.57
C GLU A 309 11.98 -28.83 32.95
N GLU A 310 12.13 -29.71 33.93
CA GLU A 310 11.03 -30.49 34.48
C GLU A 310 10.10 -29.58 35.29
N ILE A 311 8.80 -29.64 35.02
CA ILE A 311 7.78 -28.81 35.64
C ILE A 311 6.64 -29.69 36.12
N ASP A 312 6.41 -29.69 37.42
CA ASP A 312 5.16 -30.18 37.97
C ASP A 312 4.17 -29.04 38.15
N ILE A 313 2.95 -29.15 37.63
CA ILE A 313 1.89 -28.14 37.79
C ILE A 313 0.94 -28.42 38.95
N ASP A 314 0.99 -29.60 39.57
CA ASP A 314 0.07 -29.93 40.66
C ASP A 314 0.31 -29.03 41.88
N GLY A 315 -0.79 -28.62 42.53
CA GLY A 315 -0.76 -27.70 43.67
C GLY A 315 -0.35 -26.25 43.36
N LYS A 316 -0.01 -25.91 42.11
CA LYS A 316 0.41 -24.55 41.73
C LYS A 316 -0.77 -23.69 41.27
N THR A 317 -0.65 -22.38 41.48
CA THR A 317 -1.61 -21.38 41.01
C THR A 317 -1.35 -20.97 39.56
N GLU A 318 -2.32 -20.31 38.91
CA GLU A 318 -2.16 -19.82 37.54
C GLU A 318 -0.91 -18.92 37.35
N PRO A 319 -0.64 -17.92 38.22
CA PRO A 319 0.55 -17.07 38.06
C PRO A 319 1.86 -17.86 38.16
N GLN A 320 1.94 -18.82 39.09
CA GLN A 320 3.13 -19.67 39.26
C GLN A 320 3.39 -20.51 38.00
N VAL A 321 2.36 -21.17 37.47
CA VAL A 321 2.50 -21.97 36.24
C VAL A 321 2.83 -21.08 35.03
N MET A 322 2.19 -19.91 34.91
CA MET A 322 2.50 -18.95 33.84
C MET A 322 3.96 -18.49 33.90
N GLN A 323 4.51 -18.23 35.09
CA GLN A 323 5.89 -17.81 35.26
C GLN A 323 6.88 -18.88 34.79
N LEU A 324 6.61 -20.15 35.08
CA LEU A 324 7.43 -21.29 34.65
C LEU A 324 7.40 -21.48 33.13
N LEU A 325 6.25 -21.24 32.48
CA LEU A 325 6.06 -21.54 31.07
C LEU A 325 6.32 -20.37 30.10
N ARG A 326 6.20 -19.11 30.53
CA ARG A 326 6.22 -17.94 29.62
C ARG A 326 7.50 -17.82 28.77
N LEU A 327 8.63 -18.24 29.33
CA LEU A 327 9.94 -18.16 28.66
C LEU A 327 10.24 -19.39 27.80
N LYS A 328 9.48 -20.48 27.96
CA LYS A 328 9.65 -21.72 27.19
C LYS A 328 9.18 -21.55 25.76
N ASP A 329 9.89 -22.13 24.80
CA ASP A 329 9.45 -22.21 23.40
C ASP A 329 8.41 -23.33 23.23
N ILE A 330 8.63 -24.46 23.90
CA ILE A 330 7.79 -25.65 23.86
C ILE A 330 7.23 -25.94 25.25
N ILE A 331 5.92 -26.19 25.31
CA ILE A 331 5.23 -26.74 26.47
C ILE A 331 4.94 -28.20 26.14
N TYR A 332 5.78 -29.09 26.66
CA TYR A 332 5.68 -30.53 26.45
C TYR A 332 4.92 -31.14 27.60
N ILE A 333 3.86 -31.89 27.33
CA ILE A 333 2.98 -32.47 28.33
C ILE A 333 3.03 -33.98 28.18
N GLU A 334 3.68 -34.60 29.17
CA GLU A 334 3.97 -36.02 29.18
C GLU A 334 2.70 -36.86 29.41
N GLY A 335 2.80 -38.15 29.06
CA GLY A 335 1.83 -39.20 29.34
C GLY A 335 1.74 -39.58 30.83
N GLY A 336 0.82 -40.50 31.12
CA GLY A 336 0.47 -40.97 32.47
C GLY A 336 -1.03 -40.93 32.66
N ASN A 337 -1.51 -40.65 33.87
CA ASN A 337 -2.94 -40.64 34.17
C ASN A 337 -3.64 -39.33 33.71
N THR A 338 -4.48 -39.43 32.68
CA THR A 338 -5.23 -38.31 32.09
C THR A 338 -6.18 -37.64 33.08
N PHE A 339 -6.85 -38.40 33.95
CA PHE A 339 -7.79 -37.85 34.92
C PHE A 339 -7.07 -37.01 35.97
N TYR A 340 -5.95 -37.50 36.48
CA TYR A 340 -5.08 -36.77 37.40
C TYR A 340 -4.53 -35.49 36.74
N LEU A 341 -4.01 -35.59 35.51
CA LEU A 341 -3.51 -34.45 34.75
C LEU A 341 -4.57 -33.35 34.59
N LEU A 342 -5.78 -33.71 34.13
CA LEU A 342 -6.86 -32.74 33.94
C LEU A 342 -7.29 -32.09 35.27
N ASN A 343 -7.29 -32.85 36.37
CA ASN A 343 -7.60 -32.33 37.69
C ASN A 343 -6.60 -31.23 38.11
N SER A 344 -5.30 -31.49 37.98
CA SER A 344 -4.26 -30.50 38.28
C SER A 344 -4.30 -29.30 37.35
N MET A 345 -4.50 -29.52 36.05
CA MET A 345 -4.67 -28.44 35.05
C MET A 345 -5.83 -27.51 35.37
N ARG A 346 -6.95 -28.04 35.90
CA ARG A 346 -8.09 -27.21 36.27
C ARG A 346 -7.83 -26.37 37.50
N LYS A 347 -7.16 -26.93 38.51
CA LYS A 347 -6.80 -26.19 39.74
C LYS A 347 -5.92 -24.99 39.44
N CYS A 348 -5.03 -25.09 38.44
CA CYS A 348 -4.13 -24.00 38.04
C CYS A 348 -4.62 -23.16 36.84
N GLY A 349 -5.83 -23.37 36.32
CA GLY A 349 -6.36 -22.59 35.20
C GLY A 349 -5.60 -22.79 33.87
N PHE A 350 -5.03 -23.97 33.65
CA PHE A 350 -4.10 -24.28 32.55
C PHE A 350 -4.66 -23.97 31.14
N GLU A 351 -5.97 -24.14 30.92
CA GLU A 351 -6.63 -23.77 29.66
C GLU A 351 -6.37 -22.30 29.30
N ARG A 352 -6.51 -21.40 30.28
CA ARG A 352 -6.30 -19.96 30.08
C ARG A 352 -4.84 -19.64 29.84
N ILE A 353 -3.93 -20.34 30.53
CA ILE A 353 -2.48 -20.24 30.32
C ILE A 353 -2.13 -20.63 28.89
N MET A 354 -2.55 -21.82 28.44
CA MET A 354 -2.21 -22.30 27.10
C MET A 354 -2.82 -21.44 26.00
N LYS A 355 -4.06 -20.95 26.15
CA LYS A 355 -4.63 -20.02 25.17
C LYS A 355 -3.82 -18.73 25.03
N LYS A 356 -3.19 -18.23 26.11
CA LYS A 356 -2.29 -17.07 26.05
C LYS A 356 -0.96 -17.44 25.41
N LEU A 357 -0.33 -18.54 25.83
CA LEU A 357 0.98 -18.97 25.31
C LEU A 357 0.93 -19.32 23.81
N LEU A 358 -0.10 -20.04 23.36
CA LEU A 358 -0.28 -20.35 21.94
C LEU A 358 -0.46 -19.09 21.07
N LYS A 359 -1.08 -18.03 21.60
CA LYS A 359 -1.19 -16.73 20.90
C LYS A 359 0.16 -16.00 20.81
N LEU A 360 1.09 -16.29 21.71
CA LEU A 360 2.46 -15.78 21.70
C LEU A 360 3.39 -16.64 20.79
N GLY A 361 2.83 -17.61 20.07
CA GLY A 361 3.58 -18.48 19.17
C GLY A 361 4.32 -19.62 19.88
N LYS A 362 4.00 -19.92 21.15
CA LYS A 362 4.55 -21.10 21.83
C LYS A 362 3.96 -22.38 21.26
N VAL A 363 4.73 -23.46 21.29
CA VAL A 363 4.31 -24.77 20.77
C VAL A 363 3.80 -25.64 21.90
N TYR A 364 2.65 -26.30 21.70
CA TYR A 364 2.15 -27.33 22.60
C TYR A 364 2.48 -28.71 22.03
N ILE A 365 3.14 -29.57 22.81
CA ILE A 365 3.33 -30.97 22.45
C ILE A 365 2.63 -31.80 23.53
N GLY A 366 1.65 -32.61 23.12
CA GLY A 366 0.97 -33.56 23.99
C GLY A 366 1.44 -34.98 23.71
N VAL A 367 1.62 -35.76 24.77
CA VAL A 367 1.92 -37.19 24.72
C VAL A 367 0.83 -37.95 25.43
N SER A 368 0.22 -38.93 24.75
CA SER A 368 -0.82 -39.78 25.34
C SER A 368 -1.89 -38.97 26.12
N ALA A 369 -1.87 -38.99 27.46
CA ALA A 369 -2.69 -38.14 28.32
C ALA A 369 -2.66 -36.65 27.96
N GLY A 370 -1.48 -36.08 27.69
CA GLY A 370 -1.29 -34.72 27.18
C GLY A 370 -2.07 -34.48 25.88
N SER A 371 -2.04 -35.42 24.95
CA SER A 371 -2.84 -35.33 23.72
C SER A 371 -4.34 -35.37 24.00
N ILE A 372 -4.79 -36.28 24.89
CA ILE A 372 -6.20 -36.45 25.24
C ILE A 372 -6.76 -35.17 25.87
N VAL A 373 -6.06 -34.55 26.83
CA VAL A 373 -6.55 -33.33 27.50
C VAL A 373 -6.68 -32.13 26.55
N ALA A 374 -5.94 -32.09 25.44
CA ALA A 374 -6.05 -31.00 24.46
C ALA A 374 -7.43 -30.98 23.75
N GLY A 375 -8.11 -32.12 23.69
CA GLY A 375 -9.39 -32.30 23.01
C GLY A 375 -10.59 -31.66 23.72
N ARG A 376 -11.78 -31.93 23.18
CA ARG A 376 -13.05 -31.44 23.77
C ARG A 376 -13.39 -32.17 25.06
N THR A 377 -13.10 -33.46 25.13
CA THR A 377 -13.34 -34.32 26.30
C THR A 377 -12.21 -35.33 26.49
N ILE A 378 -12.04 -35.82 27.71
CA ILE A 378 -11.06 -36.87 28.04
C ILE A 378 -11.67 -38.27 28.11
N LYS A 379 -12.88 -38.47 27.57
CA LYS A 379 -13.63 -39.74 27.72
C LYS A 379 -12.85 -40.95 27.21
N THR A 380 -12.05 -40.76 26.17
CA THR A 380 -11.23 -41.80 25.54
C THR A 380 -10.16 -42.36 26.48
N ALA A 381 -9.74 -41.61 27.52
CA ALA A 381 -8.75 -42.06 28.49
C ALA A 381 -9.21 -43.32 29.24
N GLY A 382 -10.50 -43.42 29.57
CA GLY A 382 -11.06 -44.57 30.28
C GLY A 382 -11.52 -45.72 29.37
N TRP A 383 -11.25 -45.67 28.07
CA TRP A 383 -11.59 -46.78 27.16
C TRP A 383 -10.48 -47.82 27.20
N LYS A 384 -10.72 -49.03 26.64
CA LYS A 384 -9.71 -50.10 26.46
C LYS A 384 -8.87 -50.43 27.71
N ASN A 385 -9.50 -50.47 28.89
CA ASN A 385 -8.81 -50.64 30.18
C ASN A 385 -7.72 -49.59 30.45
N GLY A 386 -7.89 -48.38 29.91
CA GLY A 386 -6.98 -47.25 30.13
C GLY A 386 -7.10 -46.66 31.54
N ASP A 387 -6.86 -45.36 31.63
CA ASP A 387 -6.66 -44.66 32.90
C ASP A 387 -7.84 -44.81 33.85
N LYS A 388 -7.53 -45.12 35.11
CA LYS A 388 -8.50 -45.10 36.21
C LYS A 388 -8.70 -43.67 36.70
N ASN A 389 -9.95 -43.26 36.92
CA ASN A 389 -10.29 -41.95 37.47
C ASN A 389 -10.08 -41.90 39.00
N ILE A 390 -8.82 -41.99 39.43
CA ILE A 390 -8.40 -42.04 40.84
C ILE A 390 -8.69 -40.74 41.62
N VAL A 391 -8.92 -39.64 40.89
CA VAL A 391 -9.21 -38.31 41.45
C VAL A 391 -10.71 -37.98 41.45
N ASN A 392 -11.57 -38.93 41.04
CA ASN A 392 -13.03 -38.79 41.05
C ASN A 392 -13.57 -37.53 40.34
N ILE A 393 -12.91 -37.08 39.27
CA ILE A 393 -13.38 -35.90 38.53
C ILE A 393 -14.64 -36.23 37.73
N LYS A 394 -15.71 -35.45 37.92
CA LYS A 394 -17.01 -35.68 37.27
C LYS A 394 -17.12 -34.99 35.90
N ASN A 395 -16.63 -33.76 35.80
CA ASN A 395 -16.60 -33.04 34.53
C ASN A 395 -15.46 -33.58 33.68
N LEU A 396 -15.73 -34.17 32.52
CA LEU A 396 -14.71 -34.73 31.62
C LEU A 396 -14.39 -33.84 30.42
N LYS A 397 -14.82 -32.56 30.41
CA LYS A 397 -14.41 -31.60 29.37
C LYS A 397 -12.89 -31.39 29.42
N GLY A 398 -12.22 -31.57 28.29
CA GLY A 398 -10.80 -31.26 28.14
C GLY A 398 -10.55 -29.76 28.07
N LEU A 399 -9.34 -29.37 27.67
CA LEU A 399 -8.92 -27.99 27.52
C LEU A 399 -9.53 -27.30 26.29
N ASN A 400 -10.12 -28.06 25.38
CA ASN A 400 -10.76 -27.54 24.16
C ASN A 400 -9.79 -26.66 23.35
N LEU A 401 -8.53 -27.11 23.23
CA LEU A 401 -7.52 -26.47 22.38
C LEU A 401 -7.72 -26.84 20.91
N VAL A 402 -8.27 -28.03 20.66
CA VAL A 402 -8.64 -28.54 19.33
C VAL A 402 -10.12 -28.94 19.27
N PRO A 403 -10.79 -28.85 18.10
CA PRO A 403 -12.23 -29.06 17.98
C PRO A 403 -12.66 -30.54 17.87
N PHE A 404 -11.79 -31.47 18.23
CA PHE A 404 -12.00 -32.92 18.15
C PHE A 404 -11.56 -33.60 19.45
N ASP A 405 -12.02 -34.83 19.67
CA ASP A 405 -11.47 -35.74 20.68
C ASP A 405 -10.36 -36.58 20.05
N ILE A 406 -9.49 -37.16 20.86
CA ILE A 406 -8.38 -38.00 20.36
C ILE A 406 -8.34 -39.35 21.07
N PHE A 407 -8.06 -40.40 20.31
CA PHE A 407 -7.82 -41.75 20.76
C PHE A 407 -6.39 -42.13 20.40
N VAL A 408 -5.58 -42.37 21.43
CA VAL A 408 -4.14 -42.69 21.34
C VAL A 408 -3.91 -44.18 21.50
N HIS A 409 -2.71 -44.66 21.20
CA HIS A 409 -2.29 -46.07 21.20
C HIS A 409 -3.31 -46.99 20.50
N TYR A 410 -3.75 -46.59 19.31
CA TYR A 410 -4.67 -47.41 18.54
C TYR A 410 -4.00 -48.69 18.04
N GLN A 411 -4.75 -49.77 18.12
CA GLN A 411 -4.45 -51.09 17.57
C GLN A 411 -5.76 -51.64 16.99
N PRO A 412 -5.73 -52.53 15.98
CA PRO A 412 -6.93 -53.00 15.30
C PRO A 412 -8.02 -53.54 16.24
N GLU A 413 -7.64 -54.23 17.32
CA GLU A 413 -8.55 -54.74 18.36
C GLU A 413 -9.37 -53.66 19.08
N HIS A 414 -8.90 -52.42 19.10
CA HIS A 414 -9.61 -51.29 19.69
C HIS A 414 -10.78 -50.79 18.81
N ALA A 415 -10.96 -51.31 17.60
CA ALA A 415 -12.03 -50.84 16.71
C ALA A 415 -13.43 -51.08 17.32
N GLU A 416 -13.64 -52.21 17.96
CA GLU A 416 -14.95 -52.57 18.50
C GLU A 416 -15.34 -51.71 19.70
N ILE A 417 -14.40 -51.43 20.62
CA ILE A 417 -14.69 -50.51 21.74
C ILE A 417 -14.99 -49.09 21.26
N ILE A 418 -14.33 -48.62 20.19
CA ILE A 418 -14.63 -47.30 19.60
C ILE A 418 -16.04 -47.30 19.00
N LYS A 419 -16.44 -48.35 18.28
CA LYS A 419 -17.80 -48.49 17.74
C LYS A 419 -18.85 -48.57 18.85
N GLU A 420 -18.57 -49.29 19.93
CA GLU A 420 -19.46 -49.40 21.10
C GLU A 420 -19.67 -48.04 21.78
N LYS A 421 -18.57 -47.32 22.07
CA LYS A 421 -18.64 -46.03 22.78
C LYS A 421 -19.10 -44.86 21.90
N MET A 422 -18.93 -44.98 20.58
CA MET A 422 -19.39 -44.00 19.59
C MET A 422 -20.10 -44.71 18.43
N PRO A 423 -21.36 -45.15 18.61
CA PRO A 423 -22.08 -45.96 17.62
C PRO A 423 -22.37 -45.21 16.31
N TRP A 424 -22.50 -43.89 16.37
CA TRP A 424 -22.86 -43.09 15.20
C TRP A 424 -21.64 -42.55 14.44
N LYS A 425 -21.59 -42.74 13.12
CA LYS A 425 -20.49 -42.25 12.25
C LYS A 425 -20.18 -40.76 12.43
N TRP A 426 -21.19 -39.91 12.64
CA TRP A 426 -20.99 -38.47 12.84
C TRP A 426 -20.27 -38.12 14.16
N GLN A 427 -20.34 -38.98 15.18
CA GLN A 427 -19.55 -38.83 16.41
C GLN A 427 -18.09 -39.16 16.14
N ARG A 428 -17.84 -40.29 15.44
CA ARG A 428 -16.49 -40.74 15.08
C ARG A 428 -15.76 -39.79 14.14
N ARG A 429 -16.48 -39.04 13.28
CA ARG A 429 -15.89 -37.93 12.48
C ARG A 429 -15.23 -36.84 13.33
N LYS A 430 -15.60 -36.71 14.60
CA LYS A 430 -15.00 -35.75 15.56
C LYS A 430 -13.97 -36.42 16.49
N LEU A 431 -13.58 -37.66 16.20
CA LEU A 431 -12.53 -38.40 16.88
C LEU A 431 -11.33 -38.52 15.93
N LYS A 432 -10.14 -38.16 16.42
CA LYS A 432 -8.88 -38.46 15.74
C LYS A 432 -8.27 -39.68 16.39
N ILE A 433 -7.98 -40.70 15.60
CA ILE A 433 -7.44 -41.97 16.06
C ILE A 433 -6.01 -42.04 15.56
N ILE A 434 -5.07 -42.25 16.47
CA ILE A 434 -3.64 -42.36 16.14
C ILE A 434 -3.01 -43.59 16.76
N THR A 435 -2.13 -44.24 16.01
CA THR A 435 -1.24 -45.30 16.48
C THR A 435 -0.03 -44.73 17.22
N ASP A 436 0.84 -45.60 17.72
CA ASP A 436 2.07 -45.19 18.41
C ASP A 436 3.08 -44.48 17.51
N ASP A 437 2.99 -44.73 16.20
CA ASP A 437 3.85 -44.13 15.17
C ASP A 437 3.21 -42.93 14.48
N GLN A 438 2.10 -42.42 15.02
CA GLN A 438 1.33 -41.32 14.42
C GLN A 438 1.16 -40.14 15.37
N ALA A 439 0.97 -38.97 14.78
CA ALA A 439 0.61 -37.75 15.49
C ALA A 439 -0.33 -36.87 14.68
N ILE A 440 -1.06 -35.99 15.36
CA ILE A 440 -1.85 -34.93 14.73
C ILE A 440 -1.12 -33.60 14.90
N LEU A 441 -0.70 -33.01 13.78
CA LEU A 441 -0.22 -31.63 13.72
C LEU A 441 -1.40 -30.69 13.48
N VAL A 442 -1.54 -29.70 14.36
CA VAL A 442 -2.49 -28.60 14.20
C VAL A 442 -1.72 -27.31 14.04
N GLN A 443 -1.91 -26.65 12.90
CA GLN A 443 -1.34 -25.33 12.60
C GLN A 443 -2.46 -24.38 12.20
N GLY A 444 -2.89 -23.54 13.15
CA GLY A 444 -4.02 -22.63 12.96
C GLY A 444 -5.34 -23.40 12.75
N LYS A 445 -5.81 -23.47 11.50
CA LYS A 445 -7.03 -24.22 11.12
C LYS A 445 -6.73 -25.57 10.49
N GLU A 446 -5.48 -25.80 10.07
CA GLU A 446 -5.09 -27.04 9.42
C GLU A 446 -4.86 -28.14 10.45
N VAL A 447 -5.30 -29.35 10.11
CA VAL A 447 -5.20 -30.54 10.94
C VAL A 447 -4.67 -31.66 10.06
N ILE A 448 -3.43 -32.08 10.31
CA ILE A 448 -2.68 -32.99 9.45
C ILE A 448 -2.29 -34.22 10.28
N LEU A 449 -2.51 -35.41 9.74
CA LEU A 449 -1.94 -36.65 10.29
C LEU A 449 -0.51 -36.79 9.78
N ILE A 450 0.44 -37.02 10.68
CA ILE A 450 1.84 -37.26 10.38
C ILE A 450 2.31 -38.55 11.05
N GLY A 451 3.47 -39.07 10.63
CA GLY A 451 4.02 -40.34 11.11
C GLY A 451 3.82 -41.50 10.14
N GLN A 452 4.08 -42.72 10.59
CA GLN A 452 4.05 -43.92 9.75
C GLN A 452 2.67 -44.61 9.76
N GLY A 453 2.34 -45.25 8.64
CA GLY A 453 1.11 -46.01 8.46
C GLY A 453 -0.08 -45.19 7.95
N GLU A 454 -1.13 -45.89 7.54
CA GLU A 454 -2.34 -45.27 6.98
C GLU A 454 -3.25 -44.65 8.06
N ALA A 455 -4.09 -43.71 7.63
CA ALA A 455 -5.10 -43.12 8.50
C ALA A 455 -6.13 -44.18 8.92
N VAL A 456 -6.33 -44.30 10.23
CA VAL A 456 -7.31 -45.22 10.81
C VAL A 456 -8.73 -44.69 10.59
N ASN A 457 -9.56 -45.45 9.89
CA ASN A 457 -10.96 -45.12 9.60
C ASN A 457 -11.89 -46.20 10.17
N ILE A 458 -12.82 -45.83 11.07
CA ILE A 458 -13.71 -46.74 11.82
C ILE A 458 -15.19 -46.34 11.74
#